data_AF-A0A0F9B9V4-F1
#
_entry.id   AF-A0A0F9B9V4-F1
#
_cell.length_a   1.000
_cell.length_b   1.000
_cell.length_c   1.000
_cell.angle_alpha   90.00
_cell.angle_beta   90.00
_cell.angle_gamma   90.00
#
_symmetry.space_group_name_H-M   'P 1'
#
loop_
_entity.id
_entity.type
_entity.pdbx_description
1 polymer ?
#
loop_
_entity_poly.entity_id
_entity_poly.type
_entity_poly.pdbx_seq_one_letter_code
_entity_poly.pdbx_strand_id
1 'polypeptide(L)'
;GELFSGLQRDPREVLSTGFQESHREMVILKNIPFYSLCEHHFLPFHGQAHVGYVPDGRIVGASKIARAVDILARRPQMQERLTGQIADAITESLSPDGVAVVMEAEHLCMTMRGVRKPGTTLITSAIRGAFRRRAARQVKIDGEARALPTVEVLPKEEYFFDFESRYEIGKTEYVCPADLPDDTAEQASRLAIETYRLLGCYGFARVDMILGRDGRLQVLEAQAIPGLTDTSLLPQAAEAAGIPFEQLVERMLDLALARPGTPAPV
;
A
#
# COMPACT_ATOMS: atom_id res chain seq x y z
N GLY A 1 -30.51 12.80 -12.11
CA GLY A 1 -30.25 13.38 -10.78
C GLY A 1 -28.76 13.41 -10.52
N GLU A 2 -28.28 14.41 -9.78
CA GLU A 2 -26.84 14.65 -9.56
C GLU A 2 -26.12 13.49 -8.86
N LEU A 3 -26.76 12.86 -7.87
CA LEU A 3 -26.19 11.79 -7.05
C LEU A 3 -25.81 10.52 -7.82
N PHE A 4 -26.51 10.24 -8.92
CA PHE A 4 -26.30 9.07 -9.78
C PHE A 4 -25.82 9.43 -11.18
N SER A 5 -25.24 10.62 -11.35
CA SER A 5 -24.72 11.06 -12.65
C SER A 5 -23.58 10.19 -13.20
N GLY A 6 -23.02 9.32 -12.35
CA GLY A 6 -21.97 8.39 -12.71
C GLY A 6 -22.42 7.10 -13.41
N LEU A 7 -23.71 6.75 -13.34
CA LEU A 7 -24.23 5.48 -13.87
C LEU A 7 -24.03 5.31 -15.39
N GLN A 8 -24.09 6.41 -16.14
CA GLN A 8 -24.04 6.43 -17.60
C GLN A 8 -22.72 7.02 -18.13
N ARG A 9 -21.69 7.08 -17.30
CA ARG A 9 -20.40 7.69 -17.64
C ARG A 9 -19.28 6.68 -17.43
N ASP A 10 -18.42 6.54 -18.43
CA ASP A 10 -17.23 5.71 -18.33
C ASP A 10 -16.05 6.56 -17.78
N PRO A 11 -15.44 6.20 -16.64
CA PRO A 11 -14.26 6.92 -16.13
C PRO A 11 -13.07 6.86 -17.10
N ARG A 12 -13.00 5.88 -18.00
CA ARG A 12 -11.89 5.72 -18.95
C ARG A 12 -11.87 6.82 -20.01
N GLU A 13 -13.04 7.35 -20.38
CA GLU A 13 -13.14 8.47 -21.33
C GLU A 13 -12.47 9.75 -20.81
N VAL A 14 -12.52 10.01 -19.50
CA VAL A 14 -11.85 11.20 -18.94
C VAL A 14 -10.35 10.97 -18.74
N LEU A 15 -9.93 9.71 -18.56
CA LEU A 15 -8.54 9.31 -18.37
C LEU A 15 -7.77 9.21 -19.70
N SER A 16 -8.46 8.98 -20.82
CA SER A 16 -7.84 8.83 -22.14
C SER A 16 -7.21 10.12 -22.69
N THR A 17 -7.53 11.29 -22.16
CA THR A 17 -6.96 12.58 -22.62
C THR A 17 -5.59 12.89 -21.98
N GLY A 18 -4.74 11.88 -21.79
CA GLY A 18 -3.38 12.04 -21.26
C GLY A 18 -2.39 12.59 -22.29
N PHE A 19 -1.22 13.04 -21.82
CA PHE A 19 -0.13 13.51 -22.67
C PHE A 19 1.05 12.54 -22.58
N GLN A 20 1.78 12.35 -23.68
CA GLN A 20 3.04 11.62 -23.67
C GLN A 20 4.11 12.51 -23.04
N GLU A 21 4.75 12.01 -22.00
CA GLU A 21 5.81 12.70 -21.29
C GLU A 21 6.78 11.64 -20.76
N SER A 22 8.07 11.95 -20.79
CA SER A 22 9.15 11.00 -20.45
C SER A 22 9.32 10.78 -18.94
N HIS A 23 8.27 11.06 -18.16
CA HIS A 23 8.28 10.86 -16.72
C HIS A 23 8.08 9.38 -16.39
N ARG A 24 8.93 8.84 -15.52
CA ARG A 24 8.91 7.45 -15.06
C ARG A 24 8.87 7.32 -13.53
N GLU A 25 8.68 8.44 -12.83
CA GLU A 25 8.55 8.45 -11.37
C GLU A 25 7.08 8.41 -10.93
N MET A 26 6.85 8.06 -9.67
CA MET A 26 5.51 7.93 -9.13
C MET A 26 4.78 9.27 -9.07
N VAL A 27 3.55 9.29 -9.59
CA VAL A 27 2.63 10.43 -9.49
C VAL A 27 1.59 10.14 -8.41
N ILE A 28 1.48 11.04 -7.41
CA ILE A 28 0.55 10.91 -6.28
C ILE A 28 -0.43 12.08 -6.25
N LEU A 29 -1.71 11.74 -6.23
CA LEU A 29 -2.80 12.63 -5.86
C LEU A 29 -3.39 12.19 -4.53
N LYS A 30 -3.31 13.05 -3.52
CA LYS A 30 -3.85 12.79 -2.18
C LYS A 30 -5.01 13.73 -1.86
N ASN A 31 -5.83 13.30 -0.90
CA ASN A 31 -6.90 14.09 -0.31
C ASN A 31 -7.97 14.50 -1.33
N ILE A 32 -8.33 13.61 -2.26
CA ILE A 32 -9.42 13.82 -3.20
C ILE A 32 -10.73 13.60 -2.43
N PRO A 33 -11.54 14.64 -2.13
CA PRO A 33 -12.80 14.43 -1.43
C PRO A 33 -13.76 13.68 -2.33
N PHE A 34 -14.51 12.73 -1.78
CA PHE A 34 -15.55 12.03 -2.52
C PHE A 34 -16.81 11.81 -1.67
N TYR A 35 -17.94 11.67 -2.36
CA TYR A 35 -19.25 11.41 -1.77
C TYR A 35 -19.93 10.30 -2.57
N SER A 36 -20.49 9.31 -1.88
CA SER A 36 -21.17 8.18 -2.50
C SER A 36 -22.36 7.73 -1.66
N LEU A 37 -23.13 6.76 -2.16
CA LEU A 37 -24.30 6.20 -1.50
C LEU A 37 -24.11 4.70 -1.31
N CYS A 38 -24.25 4.24 -0.08
CA CYS A 38 -24.18 2.83 0.26
C CYS A 38 -25.35 2.10 -0.40
N GLU A 39 -25.08 1.09 -1.23
CA GLU A 39 -26.14 0.38 -1.96
C GLU A 39 -27.11 -0.40 -1.07
N HIS A 40 -26.69 -0.79 0.14
CA HIS A 40 -27.53 -1.53 1.09
C HIS A 40 -28.62 -0.69 1.75
N HIS A 41 -28.31 0.58 2.05
CA HIS A 41 -29.16 1.43 2.89
C HIS A 41 -29.54 2.74 2.20
N PHE A 42 -28.97 3.03 1.03
CA PHE A 42 -29.08 4.30 0.33
C PHE A 42 -28.77 5.51 1.21
N LEU A 43 -27.87 5.32 2.17
CA LEU A 43 -27.34 6.39 3.01
C LEU A 43 -25.93 6.78 2.54
N PRO A 44 -25.57 8.08 2.65
CA PRO A 44 -24.26 8.55 2.24
C PRO A 44 -23.10 7.87 2.98
N PHE A 45 -22.01 7.66 2.25
CA PHE A 45 -20.67 7.53 2.82
C PHE A 45 -19.74 8.46 2.07
N HIS A 46 -18.78 9.04 2.77
CA HIS A 46 -17.97 10.15 2.27
C HIS A 46 -16.63 10.21 2.98
N GLY A 47 -15.63 10.75 2.30
CA GLY A 47 -14.28 10.84 2.83
C GLY A 47 -13.28 11.24 1.77
N GLN A 48 -12.09 10.62 1.80
CA GLN A 48 -10.98 10.97 0.92
C GLN A 48 -10.46 9.76 0.16
N ALA A 49 -10.10 9.99 -1.10
CA ALA A 49 -9.36 9.07 -1.93
C ALA A 49 -7.93 9.57 -2.16
N HIS A 50 -7.00 8.63 -2.21
CA HIS A 50 -5.60 8.84 -2.54
C HIS A 50 -5.26 7.89 -3.68
N VAL A 51 -4.65 8.41 -4.73
CA VAL A 51 -4.33 7.68 -5.95
C VAL A 51 -2.85 7.89 -6.26
N GLY A 52 -2.09 6.80 -6.35
CA GLY A 52 -0.72 6.77 -6.84
C GLY A 52 -0.62 5.90 -8.08
N TYR A 53 0.18 6.29 -9.06
CA TYR A 53 0.53 5.42 -10.18
C TYR A 53 1.95 5.70 -10.69
N VAL A 54 2.57 4.71 -11.30
CA VAL A 54 3.88 4.84 -11.96
C VAL A 54 3.65 4.79 -13.47
N PRO A 55 3.86 5.91 -14.19
CA PRO A 55 3.60 5.99 -15.62
C PRO A 55 4.63 5.22 -16.46
N ASP A 56 4.17 4.54 -17.51
CA ASP A 56 5.01 4.02 -18.59
C ASP A 56 4.84 4.91 -19.83
N GLY A 57 5.50 6.08 -19.81
CA GLY A 57 5.49 7.03 -20.94
C GLY A 57 4.16 7.79 -21.18
N ARG A 58 3.13 7.56 -20.36
CA ARG A 58 1.85 8.29 -20.41
C ARG A 58 1.44 8.84 -19.04
N ILE A 59 1.21 10.15 -18.99
CA ILE A 59 0.72 10.85 -17.80
C ILE A 59 -0.70 11.37 -18.07
N VAL A 60 -1.52 11.38 -17.02
CA VAL A 60 -2.81 12.06 -17.04
C VAL A 60 -2.82 13.26 -16.09
N GLY A 61 -3.49 14.34 -16.49
CA GLY A 61 -3.66 15.51 -15.63
C GLY A 61 -4.41 15.18 -14.34
N ALA A 62 -3.98 15.78 -13.22
CA ALA A 62 -4.56 15.58 -11.89
C ALA A 62 -6.09 15.70 -11.85
N SER A 63 -6.64 16.69 -12.59
CA SER A 63 -8.09 16.93 -12.66
C SER A 63 -8.89 15.85 -13.38
N LYS A 64 -8.24 14.89 -14.05
CA LYS A 64 -8.90 13.75 -14.70
C LYS A 64 -9.02 12.56 -13.76
N ILE A 65 -8.01 12.32 -12.93
CA ILE A 65 -8.05 11.30 -11.88
C ILE A 65 -9.16 11.63 -10.88
N ALA A 66 -9.21 12.86 -10.36
CA ALA A 66 -10.29 13.29 -9.46
C ALA A 66 -11.68 13.09 -10.09
N ARG A 67 -11.80 13.34 -11.40
CA ARG A 67 -13.06 13.19 -12.14
C ARG A 67 -13.45 11.72 -12.36
N ALA A 68 -12.48 10.83 -12.52
CA ALA A 68 -12.72 9.39 -12.58
C ALA A 68 -13.24 8.88 -11.22
N VAL A 69 -12.67 9.36 -10.12
CA VAL A 69 -13.18 9.09 -8.75
C VAL A 69 -14.64 9.55 -8.63
N ASP A 70 -14.95 10.79 -9.02
CA ASP A 70 -16.33 11.31 -8.96
C ASP A 70 -17.32 10.52 -9.82
N ILE A 71 -16.92 10.12 -11.04
CA ILE A 71 -17.77 9.32 -11.93
C ILE A 71 -18.14 7.99 -11.27
N LEU A 72 -17.20 7.35 -10.60
CA LEU A 72 -17.44 6.06 -9.93
C LEU A 72 -18.16 6.23 -8.59
N ALA A 73 -17.86 7.28 -7.83
CA ALA A 73 -18.49 7.55 -6.53
C ALA A 73 -19.96 7.95 -6.66
N ARG A 74 -20.36 8.60 -7.76
CA ARG A 74 -21.75 8.99 -8.06
C ARG A 74 -22.61 7.82 -8.61
N ARG A 75 -22.56 6.70 -7.90
CA ARG A 75 -23.30 5.45 -8.13
C ARG A 75 -23.70 4.86 -6.76
N PRO A 76 -24.70 3.98 -6.67
CA PRO A 76 -24.82 3.08 -5.53
C PRO A 76 -23.57 2.21 -5.45
N GLN A 77 -22.93 2.15 -4.28
CA GLN A 77 -21.61 1.52 -4.13
C GLN A 77 -21.45 0.77 -2.81
N MET A 78 -20.48 -0.15 -2.84
CA MET A 78 -19.69 -0.56 -1.68
C MET A 78 -18.29 0.05 -1.78
N GLN A 79 -17.69 0.47 -0.67
CA GLN A 79 -16.41 1.19 -0.70
C GLN A 79 -15.28 0.33 -1.28
N GLU A 80 -15.26 -0.97 -0.97
CA GLU A 80 -14.32 -1.96 -1.48
C GLU A 80 -14.39 -2.03 -3.01
N ARG A 81 -15.61 -2.06 -3.56
CA ARG A 81 -15.86 -2.10 -5.00
C ARG A 81 -15.43 -0.79 -5.66
N LEU A 82 -15.80 0.35 -5.08
CA LEU A 82 -15.42 1.66 -5.58
C LEU A 82 -13.88 1.80 -5.67
N THR A 83 -13.17 1.37 -4.61
CA THR A 83 -11.71 1.39 -4.56
C THR A 83 -11.09 0.55 -5.68
N GLY A 84 -11.61 -0.67 -5.89
CA GLY A 84 -11.19 -1.55 -6.98
C GLY A 84 -11.44 -0.94 -8.36
N GLN A 85 -12.64 -0.42 -8.61
CA GLN A 85 -13.02 0.18 -9.88
C GLN A 85 -12.16 1.38 -10.27
N ILE A 86 -11.73 2.20 -9.31
CA ILE A 86 -10.82 3.32 -9.58
C ILE A 86 -9.47 2.79 -10.06
N ALA A 87 -8.91 1.80 -9.37
CA ALA A 87 -7.64 1.20 -9.74
C ALA A 87 -7.70 0.53 -11.12
N ASP A 88 -8.79 -0.20 -11.40
CA ASP A 88 -9.03 -0.84 -12.69
C ASP A 88 -9.16 0.18 -13.82
N ALA A 89 -9.96 1.24 -13.64
CA ALA A 89 -10.13 2.29 -14.65
C ALA A 89 -8.81 2.98 -15.01
N ILE A 90 -7.94 3.26 -14.03
CA ILE A 90 -6.62 3.85 -14.27
C ILE A 90 -5.72 2.86 -15.01
N THR A 91 -5.71 1.60 -14.57
CA THR A 91 -4.91 0.53 -15.19
C THR A 91 -5.27 0.35 -16.66
N GLU A 92 -6.56 0.21 -16.96
CA GLU A 92 -7.06 0.02 -18.33
C GLU A 92 -6.82 1.24 -19.23
N SER A 93 -6.87 2.46 -18.68
CA SER A 93 -6.75 3.67 -19.49
C SER A 93 -5.31 4.09 -19.76
N LEU A 94 -4.43 3.91 -18.78
CA LEU A 94 -3.07 4.44 -18.84
C LEU A 94 -2.03 3.35 -19.10
N SER A 95 -2.37 2.07 -18.88
CA SER A 95 -1.40 0.96 -18.85
C SER A 95 -0.13 1.31 -18.05
N PRO A 96 -0.26 1.82 -16.81
CA PRO A 96 0.88 2.22 -16.00
C PRO A 96 1.62 0.97 -15.50
N ASP A 97 2.89 1.14 -15.14
CA ASP A 97 3.67 0.10 -14.46
C ASP A 97 2.96 -0.34 -13.18
N GLY A 98 2.25 0.55 -12.50
CA GLY A 98 1.10 0.13 -11.70
C GLY A 98 0.37 1.25 -10.99
N VAL A 99 -0.59 0.87 -10.15
CA VAL A 99 -1.55 1.77 -9.50
C VAL A 99 -1.78 1.32 -8.06
N ALA A 100 -1.89 2.29 -7.15
CA ALA A 100 -2.40 2.14 -5.80
C ALA A 100 -3.53 3.15 -5.54
N VAL A 101 -4.64 2.68 -5.00
CA VAL A 101 -5.76 3.51 -4.55
C VAL A 101 -6.01 3.19 -3.09
N VAL A 102 -6.10 4.22 -2.25
CA VAL A 102 -6.51 4.11 -0.84
C VAL A 102 -7.70 5.03 -0.64
N MET A 103 -8.75 4.54 0.02
CA MET A 103 -9.91 5.34 0.36
C MET A 103 -10.20 5.21 1.84
N GLU A 104 -10.50 6.33 2.48
CA GLU A 104 -10.95 6.40 3.87
C GLU A 104 -12.30 7.12 3.89
N ALA A 105 -13.31 6.55 4.56
CA ALA A 105 -14.64 7.14 4.60
C ALA A 105 -15.42 6.84 5.88
N GLU A 106 -16.26 7.80 6.29
CA GLU A 106 -17.30 7.59 7.29
C GLU A 106 -18.62 7.20 6.59
N HIS A 107 -19.32 6.23 7.18
CA HIS A 107 -20.55 5.65 6.65
C HIS A 107 -21.75 6.03 7.52
N LEU A 108 -22.69 6.82 6.98
CA LEU A 108 -23.83 7.28 7.78
C LEU A 108 -24.75 6.14 8.24
N CYS A 109 -24.76 4.99 7.53
CA CYS A 109 -25.49 3.80 7.98
C CYS A 109 -24.97 3.25 9.32
N MET A 110 -23.70 3.51 9.67
CA MET A 110 -23.08 3.14 10.95
C MET A 110 -23.09 4.30 11.96
N THR A 111 -23.04 5.54 11.48
CA THR A 111 -23.01 6.75 12.33
C THR A 111 -24.37 7.07 12.93
N MET A 112 -25.42 7.16 12.10
CA MET A 112 -26.72 7.72 12.54
C MET A 112 -27.73 6.66 12.98
N ARG A 113 -27.51 5.40 12.62
CA ARG A 113 -28.43 4.27 12.89
C ARG A 113 -27.66 2.98 13.11
N GLY A 114 -28.39 1.90 13.39
CA GLY A 114 -27.80 0.59 13.63
C GLY A 114 -26.86 0.63 14.85
N VAL A 115 -25.58 0.36 14.62
CA VAL A 115 -24.53 0.30 15.65
C VAL A 115 -24.14 1.65 16.25
N ARG A 116 -24.47 2.78 15.59
CA ARG A 116 -24.28 4.17 16.07
C ARG A 116 -22.86 4.45 16.58
N LYS A 117 -21.88 4.38 15.69
CA LYS A 117 -20.45 4.62 15.98
C LYS A 117 -19.92 5.83 15.19
N PRO A 118 -20.24 7.07 15.62
CA PRO A 118 -19.77 8.28 14.94
C PRO A 118 -18.25 8.37 14.95
N GLY A 119 -17.67 8.96 13.89
CA GLY A 119 -16.23 9.14 13.75
C GLY A 119 -15.45 7.87 13.42
N THR A 120 -16.12 6.73 13.24
CA THR A 120 -15.48 5.51 12.73
C THR A 120 -15.28 5.64 11.23
N THR A 121 -14.03 5.51 10.77
CA THR A 121 -13.69 5.49 9.35
C THR A 121 -13.35 4.08 8.89
N LEU A 122 -13.80 3.72 7.69
CA LEU A 122 -13.43 2.49 6.99
C LEU A 122 -12.34 2.83 5.98
N ILE A 123 -11.24 2.07 6.00
CA ILE A 123 -10.13 2.20 5.05
C ILE A 123 -10.12 1.00 4.11
N THR A 124 -10.05 1.26 2.82
CA THR A 124 -9.95 0.24 1.76
C THR A 124 -8.79 0.58 0.83
N SER A 125 -8.16 -0.44 0.25
CA SER A 125 -7.10 -0.25 -0.74
C SER A 125 -7.24 -1.19 -1.92
N ALA A 126 -6.79 -0.75 -3.10
CA ALA A 126 -6.72 -1.57 -4.30
C ALA A 126 -5.42 -1.27 -5.05
N ILE A 127 -4.75 -2.34 -5.46
CA ILE A 127 -3.44 -2.29 -6.08
C ILE A 127 -3.44 -3.08 -7.39
N ARG A 128 -2.78 -2.58 -8.44
CA ARG A 128 -2.64 -3.17 -9.79
C ARG A 128 -1.23 -2.98 -10.37
N GLY A 129 -0.89 -3.77 -11.38
CA GLY A 129 0.44 -3.73 -12.03
C GLY A 129 1.57 -4.21 -11.12
N ALA A 130 2.78 -3.71 -11.34
CA ALA A 130 3.99 -3.93 -10.54
C ALA A 130 3.80 -3.62 -9.05
N PHE A 131 2.82 -2.79 -8.64
CA PHE A 131 2.49 -2.65 -7.22
C PHE A 131 1.92 -3.95 -6.61
N ARG A 132 1.39 -4.90 -7.40
CA ARG A 132 0.92 -6.22 -6.91
C ARG A 132 2.06 -7.22 -6.62
N ARG A 133 3.32 -6.88 -6.90
CA ARG A 133 4.47 -7.77 -6.65
C ARG A 133 5.66 -6.98 -6.08
N ARG A 134 5.88 -7.09 -4.75
CA ARG A 134 7.17 -7.34 -4.05
C ARG A 134 7.31 -6.77 -2.62
N ALA A 135 7.80 -7.65 -1.74
CA ALA A 135 9.02 -7.65 -0.90
C ALA A 135 9.34 -6.69 0.32
N ALA A 136 9.35 -7.23 1.57
CA ALA A 136 10.30 -7.19 2.77
C ALA A 136 10.52 -6.08 3.82
N ARG A 137 9.91 -6.28 5.03
CA ARG A 137 10.43 -6.24 6.44
C ARG A 137 10.37 -4.99 7.35
N GLN A 138 10.25 -5.00 8.70
CA GLN A 138 9.57 -5.65 9.86
C GLN A 138 9.85 -4.80 11.17
N VAL A 139 9.52 -5.29 12.40
CA VAL A 139 8.74 -4.56 13.43
C VAL A 139 9.09 -4.84 14.90
N LYS A 140 9.04 -3.78 15.72
CA LYS A 140 8.87 -3.65 17.19
C LYS A 140 8.37 -4.88 17.99
N ILE A 141 9.14 -5.23 19.01
CA ILE A 141 8.71 -5.94 20.23
C ILE A 141 9.33 -5.16 21.41
N ASP A 142 8.48 -4.74 22.36
CA ASP A 142 8.79 -4.24 23.72
C ASP A 142 9.87 -3.16 23.88
N GLY A 143 9.44 -1.90 24.02
CA GLY A 143 10.25 -0.77 24.53
C GLY A 143 11.34 -0.25 23.58
N GLU A 144 11.99 -1.11 22.79
CA GLU A 144 13.07 -0.75 21.86
C GLU A 144 12.85 -1.35 20.46
N ALA A 145 13.15 -0.57 19.42
CA ALA A 145 13.09 -1.05 18.04
C ALA A 145 14.16 -2.13 17.79
N ARG A 146 13.73 -3.32 17.34
CA ARG A 146 14.60 -4.45 17.00
C ARG A 146 14.43 -4.82 15.52
N ALA A 147 15.55 -5.01 14.83
CA ALA A 147 15.57 -5.58 13.49
C ALA A 147 15.41 -7.10 13.55
N LEU A 148 14.62 -7.64 12.63
CA LEU A 148 14.47 -9.08 12.42
C LEU A 148 15.37 -9.53 11.24
N PRO A 149 15.70 -10.84 11.12
CA PRO A 149 16.75 -11.34 10.23
C PRO A 149 16.62 -10.86 8.79
N THR A 150 17.76 -10.60 8.10
CA THR A 150 17.81 -10.11 6.72
C THR A 150 17.20 -11.13 5.71
N VAL A 151 16.67 -10.69 4.57
CA VAL A 151 15.90 -11.45 3.55
C VAL A 151 16.46 -10.82 2.32
N GLU A 152 17.23 -11.61 1.60
CA GLU A 152 17.78 -11.23 0.34
C GLU A 152 16.79 -11.57 -0.74
N VAL A 153 16.72 -10.73 -1.75
CA VAL A 153 15.91 -10.98 -2.92
C VAL A 153 16.84 -11.17 -4.11
N LEU A 154 17.10 -12.43 -4.45
CA LEU A 154 18.05 -12.80 -5.50
C LEU A 154 17.31 -13.05 -6.82
N PRO A 155 17.75 -12.46 -7.93
CA PRO A 155 17.33 -12.89 -9.27
C PRO A 155 18.05 -14.20 -9.63
N LYS A 156 17.37 -15.14 -10.29
CA LYS A 156 17.95 -16.46 -10.64
C LYS A 156 18.76 -16.50 -11.93
N GLU A 157 18.65 -15.51 -12.82
CA GLU A 157 19.28 -15.59 -14.16
C GLU A 157 20.31 -14.51 -14.49
N GLU A 158 20.44 -13.40 -13.72
CA GLU A 158 21.47 -12.37 -13.99
C GLU A 158 22.12 -11.77 -12.74
N TYR A 159 23.41 -11.40 -12.85
CA TYR A 159 24.21 -10.67 -11.84
C TYR A 159 23.70 -9.23 -11.57
N PHE A 160 22.54 -8.86 -12.12
CA PHE A 160 21.89 -7.58 -11.92
C PHE A 160 20.37 -7.77 -11.79
N PHE A 161 19.77 -7.09 -10.83
CA PHE A 161 18.36 -7.20 -10.53
C PHE A 161 17.53 -6.34 -11.48
N ASP A 162 17.33 -6.81 -12.70
CA ASP A 162 16.54 -6.14 -13.73
C ASP A 162 15.02 -6.40 -13.54
N PHE A 163 14.19 -5.72 -14.33
CA PHE A 163 12.73 -5.81 -14.24
C PHE A 163 12.21 -7.18 -14.72
N GLU A 164 12.84 -7.81 -15.71
CA GLU A 164 12.37 -9.07 -16.32
C GLU A 164 12.57 -10.28 -15.38
N SER A 165 13.63 -10.29 -14.58
CA SER A 165 13.92 -11.33 -13.56
C SER A 165 12.90 -11.37 -12.41
N ARG A 166 12.07 -10.33 -12.28
CA ARG A 166 11.15 -10.13 -11.14
C ARG A 166 9.79 -10.84 -11.29
N TYR A 167 9.39 -11.25 -12.50
CA TYR A 167 7.98 -11.53 -12.82
C TYR A 167 7.64 -12.89 -13.43
N GLU A 168 8.61 -13.71 -13.82
CA GLU A 168 8.34 -15.12 -14.08
C GLU A 168 8.27 -15.91 -12.78
N ILE A 169 7.20 -16.70 -12.62
CA ILE A 169 7.07 -17.64 -11.51
C ILE A 169 8.25 -18.61 -11.62
N GLY A 170 9.17 -18.54 -10.66
CA GLY A 170 10.38 -19.36 -10.64
C GLY A 170 11.70 -18.63 -10.89
N LYS A 171 11.72 -17.30 -11.16
CA LYS A 171 12.95 -16.51 -11.45
C LYS A 171 13.50 -15.62 -10.31
N THR A 172 12.82 -15.50 -9.17
CA THR A 172 13.34 -14.78 -7.99
C THR A 172 13.35 -15.72 -6.79
N GLU A 173 14.45 -15.72 -6.05
CA GLU A 173 14.64 -16.48 -4.81
C GLU A 173 14.66 -15.53 -3.62
N TYR A 174 14.02 -15.96 -2.53
CA TYR A 174 14.02 -15.23 -1.26
C TYR A 174 14.84 -16.04 -0.28
N VAL A 175 15.94 -15.47 0.19
CA VAL A 175 16.86 -16.15 1.11
C VAL A 175 16.74 -15.49 2.48
N CYS A 176 16.29 -16.24 3.48
CA CYS A 176 16.14 -15.75 4.85
C CYS A 176 16.64 -16.79 5.86
N PRO A 177 17.61 -16.44 6.72
CA PRO A 177 18.39 -15.20 6.74
C PRO A 177 19.15 -14.95 5.42
N ALA A 178 19.36 -13.69 5.04
CA ALA A 178 20.10 -13.31 3.84
C ALA A 178 21.55 -13.83 3.86
N ASP A 179 22.09 -14.16 2.68
CA ASP A 179 23.48 -14.59 2.54
C ASP A 179 24.39 -13.36 2.33
N LEU A 180 24.53 -12.57 3.39
CA LEU A 180 25.32 -11.34 3.40
C LEU A 180 26.46 -11.45 4.41
N PRO A 181 27.59 -10.76 4.16
CA PRO A 181 28.61 -10.55 5.18
C PRO A 181 28.00 -9.99 6.47
N ASP A 182 28.48 -10.47 7.63
CA ASP A 182 27.95 -10.10 8.94
C ASP A 182 27.93 -8.57 9.16
N ASP A 183 28.99 -7.88 8.73
CA ASP A 183 29.11 -6.41 8.81
C ASP A 183 28.02 -5.69 8.00
N THR A 184 27.68 -6.22 6.82
CA THR A 184 26.65 -5.71 5.93
C THR A 184 25.26 -5.96 6.51
N ALA A 185 25.04 -7.15 7.08
CA ALA A 185 23.78 -7.50 7.74
C ALA A 185 23.53 -6.66 9.01
N GLU A 186 24.59 -6.41 9.80
CA GLU A 186 24.55 -5.50 10.95
C GLU A 186 24.29 -4.05 10.53
N GLN A 187 24.96 -3.57 9.47
CA GLN A 187 24.73 -2.24 8.92
C GLN A 187 23.29 -2.07 8.45
N ALA A 188 22.73 -3.07 7.75
CA ALA A 188 21.33 -3.07 7.33
C ALA A 188 20.37 -3.01 8.52
N SER A 189 20.63 -3.82 9.56
CA SER A 189 19.83 -3.83 10.79
C SER A 189 19.83 -2.47 11.48
N ARG A 190 21.00 -1.84 11.57
CA ARG A 190 21.16 -0.50 12.16
C ARG A 190 20.44 0.57 11.35
N LEU A 191 20.65 0.62 10.03
CA LEU A 191 19.98 1.59 9.15
C LEU A 191 18.45 1.43 9.25
N ALA A 192 17.94 0.21 9.29
CA ALA A 192 16.51 -0.06 9.39
C ALA A 192 15.92 0.49 10.70
N ILE A 193 16.61 0.27 11.83
CA ILE A 193 16.21 0.80 13.13
C ILE A 193 16.28 2.33 13.16
N GLU A 194 17.32 2.92 12.60
CA GLU A 194 17.47 4.38 12.49
C GLU A 194 16.36 5.00 11.64
N THR A 195 16.10 4.46 10.45
CA THR A 195 15.00 4.88 9.58
C THR A 195 13.65 4.74 10.28
N TYR A 196 13.38 3.61 10.93
CA TYR A 196 12.15 3.37 11.69
C TYR A 196 11.92 4.44 12.76
N ARG A 197 12.96 4.76 13.53
CA ARG A 197 12.91 5.77 14.59
C ARG A 197 12.73 7.18 14.02
N LEU A 198 13.52 7.53 13.00
CA LEU A 198 13.48 8.85 12.35
C LEU A 198 12.10 9.15 11.73
N LEU A 199 11.44 8.14 11.17
CA LEU A 199 10.12 8.27 10.58
C LEU A 199 8.98 8.17 11.60
N GLY A 200 9.28 7.98 12.88
CA GLY A 200 8.28 7.86 13.93
C GLY A 200 7.35 6.66 13.72
N CYS A 201 7.85 5.59 13.10
CA CYS A 201 7.06 4.40 12.83
C CYS A 201 6.56 3.78 14.15
N TYR A 202 5.36 3.22 14.11
CA TYR A 202 4.74 2.54 15.24
C TYR A 202 4.22 1.18 14.82
N GLY A 203 4.41 0.18 15.68
CA GLY A 203 4.06 -1.18 15.34
C GLY A 203 4.82 -1.57 14.08
N PHE A 204 4.09 -2.14 13.13
CA PHE A 204 4.68 -2.91 12.05
C PHE A 204 5.09 -2.06 10.83
N ALA A 205 6.39 -1.88 10.55
CA ALA A 205 6.88 -1.15 9.37
C ALA A 205 7.91 -1.93 8.57
N ARG A 206 7.96 -1.64 7.26
CA ARG A 206 8.95 -2.16 6.33
C ARG A 206 10.08 -1.18 6.02
N VAL A 207 11.35 -1.57 5.82
CA VAL A 207 12.44 -0.71 5.31
C VAL A 207 13.18 -1.43 4.18
N ASP A 208 13.04 -0.89 2.97
CA ASP A 208 13.66 -1.46 1.76
C ASP A 208 15.00 -0.79 1.48
N MET A 209 15.99 -1.59 1.11
CA MET A 209 17.34 -1.12 0.84
C MET A 209 17.90 -1.76 -0.43
N ILE A 210 18.83 -1.06 -1.05
CA ILE A 210 19.69 -1.60 -2.11
C ILE A 210 21.14 -1.58 -1.67
N LEU A 211 21.86 -2.68 -1.92
CA LEU A 211 23.31 -2.75 -1.74
C LEU A 211 23.97 -2.33 -3.06
N GLY A 212 24.65 -1.18 -3.04
CA GLY A 212 25.42 -0.70 -4.17
C GLY A 212 26.65 -1.56 -4.45
N ARG A 213 27.18 -1.49 -5.68
CA ARG A 213 28.43 -2.18 -6.06
C ARG A 213 29.67 -1.69 -5.29
N ASP A 214 29.55 -0.52 -4.66
CA ASP A 214 30.54 0.07 -3.75
C ASP A 214 30.42 -0.46 -2.31
N GLY A 215 29.55 -1.44 -2.07
CA GLY A 215 29.29 -2.01 -0.76
C GLY A 215 28.42 -1.13 0.14
N ARG A 216 27.84 -0.04 -0.38
CA ARG A 216 27.02 0.87 0.42
C ARG A 216 25.55 0.51 0.35
N LEU A 217 24.92 0.42 1.52
CA LEU A 217 23.47 0.30 1.64
C LEU A 217 22.80 1.67 1.49
N GLN A 218 21.79 1.73 0.63
CA GLN A 218 20.94 2.89 0.44
C GLN A 218 19.50 2.54 0.80
N VAL A 219 18.90 3.32 1.69
CA VAL A 219 17.48 3.19 2.03
C VAL A 219 16.64 3.73 0.88
N LEU A 220 15.68 2.93 0.43
CA LEU A 220 14.77 3.28 -0.65
C LEU A 220 13.44 3.82 -0.11
N GLU A 221 12.79 3.06 0.76
CA GLU A 221 11.49 3.43 1.33
C GLU A 221 11.26 2.79 2.71
N ALA A 222 10.25 3.29 3.43
CA ALA A 222 9.71 2.62 4.60
C ALA A 222 8.17 2.52 4.57
N GLN A 223 7.62 1.34 4.84
CA GLN A 223 6.21 0.99 4.59
C GLN A 223 5.48 0.43 5.82
N ALA A 224 4.54 1.18 6.41
CA ALA A 224 3.82 0.78 7.65
C ALA A 224 2.71 -0.29 7.48
N ILE A 225 2.57 -0.88 6.29
CA ILE A 225 1.54 -1.91 5.99
C ILE A 225 2.24 -3.09 5.30
N PRO A 226 2.88 -3.98 6.06
CA PRO A 226 3.55 -5.13 5.49
C PRO A 226 2.51 -6.16 5.02
N GLY A 227 2.77 -6.81 3.88
CA GLY A 227 1.95 -7.95 3.43
C GLY A 227 1.95 -9.08 4.47
N LEU A 228 0.82 -9.76 4.63
CA LEU A 228 0.57 -10.80 5.64
C LEU A 228 0.19 -12.17 5.03
N THR A 229 0.53 -12.41 3.76
CA THR A 229 0.40 -13.75 3.18
C THR A 229 1.59 -14.63 3.54
N ASP A 230 1.48 -15.96 3.46
CA ASP A 230 2.60 -16.89 3.77
C ASP A 230 3.86 -16.65 2.92
N THR A 231 3.69 -16.09 1.72
CA THR A 231 4.77 -15.68 0.82
C THR A 231 5.27 -14.25 1.04
N SER A 232 4.65 -13.53 1.97
CA SER A 232 5.07 -12.17 2.33
C SER A 232 6.29 -12.20 3.23
N LEU A 233 7.10 -11.17 3.09
CA LEU A 233 8.44 -11.17 3.67
C LEU A 233 8.46 -10.80 5.16
N LEU A 234 7.37 -10.23 5.70
CA LEU A 234 7.20 -10.08 7.15
C LEU A 234 6.95 -11.45 7.81
N PRO A 235 6.01 -12.29 7.35
CA PRO A 235 5.90 -13.68 7.82
C PRO A 235 7.21 -14.48 7.72
N GLN A 236 7.89 -14.45 6.57
CA GLN A 236 9.14 -15.22 6.38
C GLN A 236 10.25 -14.84 7.36
N ALA A 237 10.51 -13.54 7.54
CA ALA A 237 11.56 -13.13 8.46
C ALA A 237 11.13 -13.23 9.93
N ALA A 238 9.82 -13.33 10.22
CA ALA A 238 9.32 -13.62 11.56
C ALA A 238 9.54 -15.10 11.88
N GLU A 239 9.23 -15.98 10.92
CA GLU A 239 9.51 -17.41 11.01
C GLU A 239 11.00 -17.69 11.19
N ALA A 240 11.88 -17.03 10.42
CA ALA A 240 13.33 -17.12 10.59
C ALA A 240 13.82 -16.60 11.95
N ALA A 241 13.04 -15.75 12.63
CA ALA A 241 13.29 -15.30 13.99
C ALA A 241 12.65 -16.19 15.07
N GLY A 242 12.02 -17.31 14.67
CA GLY A 242 11.30 -18.21 15.57
C GLY A 242 9.95 -17.69 16.05
N ILE A 243 9.32 -16.76 15.31
CA ILE A 243 8.00 -16.20 15.61
C ILE A 243 6.99 -16.83 14.64
N PRO A 244 6.11 -17.74 15.10
CA PRO A 244 5.05 -18.32 14.27
C PRO A 244 4.07 -17.24 13.77
N PHE A 245 3.41 -17.50 12.64
CA PHE A 245 2.50 -16.54 12.02
C PHE A 245 1.36 -16.11 12.95
N GLU A 246 0.80 -17.04 13.73
CA GLU A 246 -0.26 -16.75 14.69
C GLU A 246 0.22 -15.78 15.77
N GLN A 247 1.45 -15.99 16.27
CA GLN A 247 2.07 -15.12 17.26
C GLN A 247 2.44 -13.76 16.66
N LEU A 248 2.84 -13.73 15.39
CA LEU A 248 3.06 -12.49 14.66
C LEU A 248 1.77 -11.66 14.59
N VAL A 249 0.64 -12.27 14.22
CA VAL A 249 -0.68 -11.61 14.17
C VAL A 249 -1.12 -11.13 15.55
N GLU A 250 -0.96 -11.96 16.59
CA GLU A 250 -1.27 -11.59 17.98
C GLU A 250 -0.48 -10.35 18.41
N ARG A 251 0.83 -10.30 18.17
CA ARG A 251 1.67 -9.12 18.45
C ARG A 251 1.23 -7.88 17.68
N MET A 252 0.78 -8.03 16.43
CA MET A 252 0.24 -6.91 15.64
C MET A 252 -1.01 -6.32 16.30
N LEU A 253 -1.91 -7.17 16.76
CA LEU A 253 -3.14 -6.77 17.44
C LEU A 253 -2.86 -6.11 18.79
N ASP A 254 -1.96 -6.69 19.59
CA ASP A 254 -1.57 -6.13 20.89
C ASP A 254 -0.95 -4.72 20.75
N LEU A 255 -0.06 -4.53 19.76
CA LEU A 255 0.52 -3.22 19.48
C LEU A 255 -0.54 -2.22 19.00
N ALA A 256 -1.50 -2.67 18.19
CA ALA A 256 -2.60 -1.81 17.76
C ALA A 256 -3.47 -1.36 18.95
N LEU A 257 -3.74 -2.26 19.89
CA LEU A 257 -4.51 -1.98 21.11
C LEU A 257 -3.75 -1.08 22.10
N ALA A 258 -2.42 -1.21 22.18
CA ALA A 258 -1.56 -0.46 23.10
C ALA A 258 -1.17 0.94 22.60
N ARG A 259 -1.67 1.39 21.43
CA ARG A 259 -1.25 2.65 20.81
C ARG A 259 -1.64 3.86 21.67
N PRO A 260 -0.69 4.66 22.19
CA PRO A 260 -1.02 5.87 22.92
C PRO A 260 -1.61 6.90 21.96
N GLY A 261 -2.88 7.27 22.15
CA GLY A 261 -3.54 8.30 21.35
C GLY A 261 -4.92 7.97 20.80
N THR A 262 -5.53 6.81 21.13
CA THR A 262 -6.98 6.68 20.92
C THR A 262 -7.67 7.57 21.96
N PRO A 263 -8.44 8.61 21.58
CA PRO A 263 -9.30 9.28 22.54
C PRO A 263 -10.20 8.21 23.14
N ALA A 264 -10.34 8.20 24.47
CA ALA A 264 -11.41 7.42 25.09
C ALA A 264 -12.72 7.77 24.38
N PRO A 265 -13.58 6.80 24.04
CA PRO A 265 -14.89 7.11 23.50
C PRO A 265 -15.61 7.99 24.52
N VAL A 266 -15.87 9.25 24.13
CA VAL A 266 -16.77 10.15 24.87
C VAL A 266 -18.20 9.69 24.62
#